data_AF-A0A6I3WWJ0-F1
#
_entry.id   AF-A0A6I3WWJ0-F1
#
_cell.length_a   1.000
_cell.length_b   1.000
_cell.length_c   1.000
_cell.angle_alpha   90.00
_cell.angle_beta   90.00
_cell.angle_gamma   90.00
#
_symmetry.space_group_name_H-M   'P 1'
#
loop_
_entity.id
_entity.type
_entity.pdbx_description
1 polymer ?
#
loop_
_entity_poly.entity_id
_entity_poly.type
_entity_poly.pdbx_seq_one_letter_code
_entity_poly.pdbx_strand_id
1 'polypeptide(L)'
;MGASRTERIELRARHPKWKNAPVRIEMLECINCDACLRHCPSQFGAIFNHGADVVILPELCSGCDKCLPVCPVNCIYPFPEWEQQGYPLEWWELPLSKEDPYI
;
A
#
# COMPACT_ATOMS: atom_id res chain seq x y z
N MET A 1 -20.45 9.88 -0.96
CA MET A 1 -19.94 8.86 -0.02
C MET A 1 -18.88 8.08 -0.77
N GLY A 2 -17.61 8.20 -0.37
CA GLY A 2 -16.52 7.42 -0.99
C GLY A 2 -16.55 5.99 -0.45
N ALA A 3 -16.19 5.00 -1.28
CA ALA A 3 -16.12 3.62 -0.83
C ALA A 3 -15.23 3.52 0.42
N SER A 4 -15.72 2.83 1.44
CA SER A 4 -14.98 2.64 2.69
C SER A 4 -13.72 1.80 2.44
N ARG A 5 -12.75 1.85 3.37
CA ARG A 5 -11.56 0.98 3.30
C ARG A 5 -11.98 -0.50 3.28
N THR A 6 -12.91 -0.88 4.15
CA THR A 6 -13.45 -2.24 4.26
C THR A 6 -14.06 -2.72 2.95
N GLU A 7 -14.85 -1.88 2.28
CA GLU A 7 -15.46 -2.22 0.99
C GLU A 7 -14.40 -2.50 -0.09
N ARG A 8 -13.30 -1.74 -0.12
CA ARG A 8 -12.19 -2.00 -1.05
C ARG A 8 -11.45 -3.30 -0.75
N ILE A 9 -11.33 -3.68 0.53
CA ILE A 9 -10.73 -4.94 0.96
C ILE A 9 -11.61 -6.11 0.53
N GLU A 10 -12.91 -6.04 0.77
CA GLU A 10 -13.88 -7.08 0.39
C GLU A 10 -13.91 -7.30 -1.13
N LEU A 11 -13.97 -6.22 -1.90
CA LEU A 11 -14.04 -6.28 -3.36
C LEU A 11 -12.67 -6.54 -4.01
N ARG A 12 -11.57 -6.48 -3.25
CA ARG A 12 -10.19 -6.45 -3.75
C ARG A 12 -10.06 -5.51 -4.95
N ALA A 13 -10.61 -4.31 -4.79
CA ALA A 13 -10.79 -3.38 -5.88
C ALA A 13 -10.32 -1.98 -5.51
N ARG A 14 -9.60 -1.39 -6.46
CA ARG A 14 -9.16 0.00 -6.36
C ARG A 14 -10.33 0.95 -6.57
N HIS A 15 -10.31 2.09 -5.88
CA HIS A 15 -11.39 3.07 -6.02
C HIS A 15 -11.40 3.67 -7.45
N PRO A 16 -12.53 3.68 -8.16
CA PRO A 16 -12.59 4.06 -9.59
C PRO A 16 -12.27 5.54 -9.85
N LYS A 17 -12.33 6.40 -8.82
CA LYS A 17 -11.96 7.82 -8.95
C LYS A 17 -10.45 8.09 -8.76
N TRP A 18 -9.65 7.12 -8.34
CA TRP A 18 -8.20 7.33 -8.17
C TRP A 18 -7.52 7.34 -9.54
N LYS A 19 -6.96 8.50 -9.91
CA LYS A 19 -6.33 8.71 -11.22
C LYS A 19 -4.84 8.39 -11.23
N ASN A 20 -4.17 8.61 -10.11
CA ASN A 20 -2.75 8.31 -9.98
C ASN A 20 -2.55 6.80 -9.95
N ALA A 21 -1.43 6.30 -10.46
CA ALA A 21 -1.06 4.89 -10.30
C ALA A 21 -0.80 4.57 -8.82
N PRO A 22 -0.97 3.31 -8.39
CA PRO A 22 -0.40 2.89 -7.11
C PRO A 22 1.13 2.97 -7.17
N VAL A 23 1.76 2.87 -6.01
CA VAL A 23 3.22 2.82 -5.87
C VAL A 23 3.63 1.49 -5.25
N ARG A 24 4.87 1.07 -5.50
CA ARG A 24 5.51 -0.11 -4.93
C ARG A 24 6.80 0.28 -4.21
N ILE A 25 7.22 -0.56 -3.27
CA ILE A 25 8.53 -0.45 -2.62
C ILE A 25 9.50 -1.38 -3.35
N GLU A 26 10.69 -0.88 -3.66
CA GLU A 26 11.80 -1.71 -4.13
C GLU A 26 12.49 -2.35 -2.93
N MET A 27 12.32 -3.67 -2.77
CA MET A 27 12.72 -4.39 -1.57
C MET A 27 14.23 -4.39 -1.37
N LEU A 28 15.01 -4.42 -2.45
CA LEU A 28 16.47 -4.41 -2.37
C LEU A 28 17.04 -3.06 -1.90
N GLU A 29 16.25 -2.00 -1.95
CA GLU A 29 16.64 -0.66 -1.50
C GLU A 29 15.99 -0.27 -0.16
N CYS A 30 14.90 -0.94 0.21
CA CYS A 30 14.20 -0.67 1.45
C CYS A 30 15.07 -1.02 2.67
N ILE A 31 15.05 -0.13 3.66
CA ILE A 31 15.75 -0.30 4.95
C ILE A 31 14.79 -0.56 6.12
N ASN A 32 13.51 -0.86 5.81
CA ASN A 32 12.52 -1.32 6.78
C ASN A 32 12.33 -0.35 7.98
N CYS A 33 12.32 0.96 7.68
CA CYS A 33 12.25 2.03 8.68
C CYS A 33 10.82 2.48 9.05
N ASP A 34 9.81 1.92 8.39
CA ASP A 34 8.37 2.17 8.60
C ASP A 34 7.94 3.65 8.50
N ALA A 35 8.76 4.51 7.89
CA ALA A 35 8.42 5.92 7.72
C ALA A 35 7.21 6.09 6.79
N CYS A 36 7.16 5.34 5.69
CA CYS A 36 6.04 5.36 4.74
C CYS A 36 4.74 4.84 5.38
N LEU A 37 4.80 3.75 6.16
CA LEU A 37 3.68 3.15 6.88
C LEU A 37 2.96 4.20 7.74
N ARG A 38 3.72 4.93 8.56
CA ARG A 38 3.23 5.97 9.49
C ARG A 38 2.60 7.18 8.81
N HIS A 39 2.92 7.42 7.53
CA HIS A 39 2.41 8.56 6.76
C HIS A 39 1.31 8.19 5.76
N CYS A 40 1.06 6.90 5.55
CA CYS A 40 -0.05 6.45 4.71
C CYS A 40 -1.39 6.82 5.40
N PRO A 41 -2.30 7.55 4.73
CA PRO A 41 -3.58 7.89 5.33
C PRO A 41 -4.37 6.65 5.74
N SER A 42 -4.78 6.58 7.01
CA SER A 42 -5.55 5.44 7.56
C SER A 42 -6.85 5.15 6.80
N GLN A 43 -7.48 6.19 6.24
CA GLN A 43 -8.65 6.06 5.37
C GLN A 43 -8.40 5.22 4.11
N PHE A 44 -7.15 5.11 3.65
CA PHE A 44 -6.72 4.26 2.55
C PHE A 44 -6.15 2.96 3.09
N GLY A 45 -5.21 3.08 4.03
CA GLY A 45 -4.63 1.98 4.79
C GLY A 45 -4.00 0.91 3.89
N ALA A 46 -3.00 1.33 3.11
CA ALA A 46 -2.46 0.55 2.00
C ALA A 46 -1.06 -0.04 2.23
N ILE A 47 -0.37 0.35 3.29
CA ILE A 47 1.01 -0.06 3.56
C ILE A 47 1.00 -0.98 4.78
N PHE A 48 1.71 -2.10 4.72
CA PHE A 48 1.73 -3.09 5.79
C PHE A 48 3.16 -3.58 6.03
N ASN A 49 3.41 -4.06 7.24
CA ASN A 49 4.59 -4.85 7.53
C ASN A 49 4.26 -6.32 7.26
N HIS A 50 5.07 -6.97 6.44
CA HIS A 50 4.98 -8.39 6.12
C HIS A 50 6.29 -9.07 6.51
N GLY A 51 6.32 -9.66 7.70
CA GLY A 51 7.57 -10.13 8.30
C GLY A 51 8.54 -8.98 8.54
N ALA A 52 9.72 -9.03 7.94
CA ALA A 52 10.67 -7.92 7.98
C ALA A 52 10.32 -6.81 6.99
N ASP A 53 9.63 -7.12 5.89
CA ASP A 53 9.44 -6.23 4.75
C ASP A 53 8.28 -5.26 4.92
N VAL A 54 8.36 -4.13 4.21
CA VAL A 54 7.26 -3.16 4.11
C VAL A 54 6.68 -3.26 2.71
N VAL A 55 5.38 -3.51 2.62
CA VAL A 55 4.68 -3.79 1.35
C VAL A 55 3.52 -2.82 1.15
N ILE A 56 3.15 -2.60 -0.12
CA ILE A 56 2.02 -1.74 -0.49
C ILE A 56 1.03 -2.55 -1.31
N LEU A 57 -0.23 -2.59 -0.86
CA LEU A 57 -1.33 -3.21 -1.61
C LEU A 57 -1.88 -2.22 -2.66
N PRO A 58 -1.73 -2.51 -3.97
CA PRO A 58 -2.13 -1.58 -5.04
C PRO A 58 -3.61 -1.18 -5.01
N GLU A 59 -4.50 -2.10 -4.62
CA GLU A 59 -5.95 -1.89 -4.55
C GLU A 59 -6.32 -0.87 -3.47
N LEU A 60 -5.55 -0.79 -2.40
CA LEU A 60 -5.77 0.15 -1.31
C LEU A 60 -5.00 1.46 -1.52
N CYS A 61 -4.01 1.47 -2.41
CA CYS A 61 -3.15 2.61 -2.66
C CYS A 61 -3.79 3.64 -3.60
N SER A 62 -4.03 4.84 -3.11
CA SER A 62 -4.59 5.95 -3.90
C SER A 62 -3.60 6.66 -4.82
N GLY A 63 -2.29 6.39 -4.67
CA GLY A 63 -1.25 7.15 -5.36
C GLY A 63 -1.19 8.60 -4.88
N CYS A 64 -1.39 8.84 -3.58
CA CYS A 64 -1.39 10.19 -3.00
C CYS A 64 0.02 10.75 -2.67
N ASP A 65 1.07 9.98 -2.93
CA ASP A 65 2.48 10.35 -2.83
C ASP A 65 2.99 10.81 -1.45
N LYS A 66 2.16 10.75 -0.40
CA LYS A 66 2.56 11.11 0.97
C LYS A 66 3.69 10.25 1.54
N CYS A 67 3.86 9.03 1.03
CA CYS A 67 4.95 8.14 1.43
C CYS A 67 6.30 8.49 0.77
N LEU A 68 6.30 9.19 -0.37
CA LEU A 68 7.52 9.51 -1.12
C LEU A 68 8.48 10.44 -0.34
N PRO A 69 8.05 11.63 0.14
CA PRO A 69 8.98 12.58 0.75
C PRO A 69 9.51 12.12 2.12
N VAL A 70 8.91 11.09 2.73
CA VAL A 70 9.31 10.56 4.04
C VAL A 70 10.22 9.34 3.93
N CYS A 71 10.40 8.79 2.73
CA CYS A 71 11.31 7.67 2.52
C CYS A 71 12.76 8.17 2.50
N PRO A 72 13.61 7.82 3.49
CA PRO A 72 14.97 8.34 3.57
C PRO A 72 15.90 7.84 2.46
N VAL A 73 15.53 6.73 1.81
CA VAL A 73 16.31 6.06 0.76
C VAL A 73 15.64 6.14 -0.62
N ASN A 74 14.49 6.81 -0.73
CA ASN A 74 13.74 6.98 -1.99
C ASN A 74 13.41 5.67 -2.74
N CYS A 75 13.18 4.57 -2.02
CA CYS A 75 12.91 3.23 -2.58
C CYS A 75 11.46 3.02 -3.07
N ILE A 76 10.67 4.08 -3.31
CA ILE A 76 9.24 3.97 -3.65
C ILE A 76 9.00 4.47 -5.06
N TYR A 77 8.42 3.63 -5.91
CA TYR A 77 8.26 3.87 -7.34
C TYR A 77 6.81 3.73 -7.79
N PRO A 78 6.38 4.47 -8.82
CA PRO A 78 5.10 4.21 -9.49
C PRO A 78 5.00 2.76 -9.96
N PHE A 79 3.80 2.19 -9.87
CA PHE A 79 3.51 0.82 -10.29
C PHE A 79 2.27 0.76 -11.20
N PRO A 80 2.28 1.38 -12.38
CA PRO A 80 1.13 1.39 -13.29
C PRO A 80 0.77 0.00 -13.85
N GLU A 81 1.73 -0.91 -13.93
CA GLU A 81 1.59 -2.27 -14.48
C GLU A 81 1.19 -3.35 -13.46
N TRP A 82 0.74 -2.95 -12.26
CA TRP A 82 0.46 -3.86 -11.15
C TRP A 82 -0.55 -4.98 -11.47
N GLU A 83 -1.54 -4.71 -12.32
CA GLU A 83 -2.53 -5.72 -12.74
C GLU A 83 -1.92 -6.82 -13.61
N GLN A 84 -0.81 -6.53 -14.31
CA GLN A 84 -0.13 -7.48 -15.20
C GLN A 84 0.99 -8.22 -14.48
N GLN A 85 1.76 -7.53 -13.64
CA GLN A 85 2.87 -8.11 -12.90
C GLN A 85 2.40 -8.88 -11.66
N GLY A 86 1.36 -8.40 -10.99
CA GLY A 86 0.89 -8.93 -9.72
C GLY A 86 1.86 -8.67 -8.57
N TYR A 87 1.57 -9.30 -7.43
CA TYR A 87 2.37 -9.31 -6.21
C TYR A 87 2.04 -10.60 -5.42
N PRO A 88 2.87 -10.99 -4.43
CA PRO A 88 2.61 -12.16 -3.60
C PRO A 88 1.24 -12.13 -2.93
N LEU A 89 0.47 -13.23 -3.08
CA LEU A 89 -0.91 -13.32 -2.55
C LEU A 89 -0.97 -13.25 -1.01
N GLU A 90 0.09 -13.62 -0.33
CA GLU A 90 0.24 -13.55 1.13
C GLU A 90 0.07 -12.13 1.69
N TRP A 91 0.39 -11.09 0.91
CA TRP A 91 0.19 -9.70 1.37
C TRP A 91 -1.29 -9.38 1.62
N TRP A 92 -2.20 -10.11 0.96
CA TRP A 92 -3.64 -9.96 1.16
C TRP A 92 -4.19 -10.63 2.42
N GLU A 93 -3.35 -11.33 3.18
CA GLU A 93 -3.73 -11.85 4.49
C GLU A 93 -3.65 -10.78 5.59
N LEU A 94 -2.98 -9.65 5.32
CA LEU A 94 -2.74 -8.58 6.29
C LEU A 94 -3.96 -7.69 6.58
N PRO A 95 -4.75 -7.23 5.58
CA PRO A 95 -5.85 -6.31 5.84
C PRO A 95 -6.95 -6.96 6.67
N LEU A 96 -7.46 -6.24 7.68
CA LEU A 96 -8.42 -6.72 8.70
C LEU A 96 -7.91 -7.87 9.58
N SER A 97 -6.64 -8.24 9.49
CA SER A 97 -6.01 -9.18 10.40
C SER A 97 -5.61 -8.49 11.71
N LYS A 98 -5.15 -9.28 12.69
CA LYS A 98 -4.54 -8.78 13.93
C LYS A 98 -3.27 -7.93 13.70
N GLU A 99 -2.66 -8.03 12.52
CA GLU A 99 -1.43 -7.33 12.12
C GLU A 99 -1.73 -6.08 11.28
N ASP A 100 -3.00 -5.76 11.04
CA ASP A 100 -3.42 -4.55 10.36
C ASP A 100 -3.17 -3.31 11.25
N PRO A 101 -2.30 -2.36 10.87
CA PRO A 101 -2.01 -1.18 11.69
C PRO A 101 -3.11 -0.11 11.64
N TYR A 102 -4.18 -0.34 10.86
CA TYR A 102 -5.26 0.62 10.62
C TYR A 102 -6.58 0.26 11.32
N ILE A 103 -6.57 -0.76 12.18
CA ILE A 103 -7.72 -1.17 13.00
C ILE A 103 -7.50 -0.87 14.49
#